data_AF-A0A3P8AL43-F1
#
_entry.id   AF-A0A3P8AL43-F1
#
_cell.length_a   1.000
_cell.length_b   1.000
_cell.length_c   1.000
_cell.angle_alpha   90.00
_cell.angle_beta   90.00
_cell.angle_gamma   90.00
#
_symmetry.space_group_name_H-M   'P 1'
#
loop_
_entity.id
_entity.type
_entity.pdbx_description
1 polymer ?
#
loop_
_entity_poly.entity_id
_entity_poly.type
_entity_poly.pdbx_seq_one_letter_code
_entity_poly.pdbx_strand_id
1 'polypeptide(L)'
;MHLNRKFSTEAVGESTPKESDKEIESLKTEMQKITERYNDLDDKYKRALAESENMRKRLMKQIDEAKLFGIQSFCKDLLEVADILTSATKSAPQDQLKDGVNPPFANLYHGLVLTESQLFKVRALCDHILYFENFP
;
A
#
# COMPACT_ATOMS: atom_id res chain seq x y z
N MET A 1 -11.87 -44.31 24.12
CA MET A 1 -11.44 -44.91 25.41
C MET A 1 -12.44 -44.50 26.48
N HIS A 2 -13.07 -45.53 27.08
CA HIS A 2 -13.65 -45.60 28.42
C HIS A 2 -14.70 -44.58 28.86
N LEU A 3 -15.94 -45.08 28.80
CA LEU A 3 -17.01 -44.78 29.74
C LEU A 3 -16.49 -44.80 31.19
N ASN A 4 -16.91 -43.85 32.01
CA ASN A 4 -17.31 -44.21 33.37
C ASN A 4 -18.44 -43.33 33.90
N ARG A 5 -19.62 -43.94 33.84
CA ARG A 5 -20.87 -43.56 34.48
C ARG A 5 -20.68 -43.68 35.99
N LYS A 6 -20.59 -42.57 36.72
CA LYS A 6 -20.90 -42.56 38.15
C LYS A 6 -22.31 -42.03 38.33
N PHE A 7 -23.24 -42.97 38.36
CA PHE A 7 -24.59 -42.80 38.87
C PHE A 7 -24.47 -42.63 40.39
N SER A 8 -24.72 -41.42 40.88
CA SER A 8 -25.09 -41.20 42.27
C SER A 8 -26.45 -40.52 42.21
N THR A 9 -27.48 -41.34 42.33
CA THR A 9 -28.83 -40.97 42.72
C THR A 9 -28.84 -40.51 44.18
N GLU A 10 -29.84 -39.68 44.51
CA GLU A 10 -30.18 -39.02 45.79
C GLU A 10 -29.62 -37.60 45.89
N ALA A 11 -30.41 -36.54 45.97
CA ALA A 11 -31.77 -36.40 46.52
C ALA A 11 -32.64 -35.49 45.63
N VAL A 12 -33.84 -35.96 45.30
CA VAL A 12 -34.93 -35.08 44.87
C VAL A 12 -35.38 -34.35 46.13
N GLY A 13 -34.71 -33.24 46.41
CA GLY A 13 -35.23 -32.21 47.30
C GLY A 13 -36.49 -31.65 46.66
N GLU A 14 -37.56 -31.63 47.42
CA GLU A 14 -38.86 -31.08 47.07
C GLU A 14 -38.72 -29.58 46.78
N SER A 15 -38.38 -29.23 45.53
CA SER A 15 -38.37 -27.85 45.06
C SER A 15 -39.82 -27.44 44.84
N THR A 16 -40.30 -26.50 45.65
CA THR A 16 -41.62 -25.92 45.45
C THR A 16 -41.75 -25.36 44.02
N PRO A 17 -42.91 -25.47 43.33
CA PRO A 17 -43.08 -24.96 41.97
C PRO A 17 -42.71 -23.48 41.77
N LYS A 18 -42.66 -22.70 42.87
CA LYS A 18 -42.32 -21.28 42.87
C LYS A 18 -40.81 -20.97 42.88
N GLU A 19 -39.96 -21.93 43.24
CA GLU A 19 -38.48 -21.77 43.20
C GLU A 19 -37.93 -22.06 41.81
N SER A 20 -38.42 -23.12 41.16
CA SER A 20 -38.07 -23.45 39.77
C SER A 20 -38.45 -22.34 38.79
N ASP A 21 -39.61 -21.70 38.98
CA ASP A 21 -40.05 -20.62 38.08
C ASP A 21 -39.19 -19.35 38.22
N LYS A 22 -38.70 -19.04 39.43
CA LYS A 22 -37.80 -17.90 39.66
C LYS A 22 -36.41 -18.14 39.07
N GLU A 23 -35.93 -19.37 39.10
CA GLU A 23 -34.63 -19.75 38.55
C GLU A 23 -34.67 -19.82 37.02
N ILE A 24 -35.80 -20.23 36.43
CA ILE A 24 -36.05 -20.13 34.99
C ILE A 24 -36.13 -18.67 34.52
N GLU A 25 -36.78 -17.79 35.30
CA GLU A 25 -36.87 -16.37 34.99
C GLU A 25 -35.48 -15.69 35.10
N SER A 26 -34.69 -16.00 36.12
CA SER A 26 -33.32 -15.48 36.26
C SER A 26 -32.44 -15.93 35.09
N LEU A 27 -32.46 -17.21 34.73
CA LEU A 27 -31.73 -17.76 33.59
C LEU A 27 -32.15 -17.12 32.26
N LYS A 28 -33.46 -16.85 32.05
CA LYS A 28 -33.94 -16.12 30.87
C LYS A 28 -33.40 -14.69 30.82
N THR A 29 -33.38 -13.98 31.94
CA THR A 29 -32.82 -12.62 31.99
C THR A 29 -31.32 -12.60 31.74
N GLU A 30 -30.58 -13.60 32.22
CA GLU A 30 -29.15 -13.75 31.90
C GLU A 30 -28.93 -14.08 30.42
N MET A 31 -29.74 -14.98 29.85
CA MET A 31 -29.71 -15.31 28.42
C MET A 31 -29.98 -14.08 27.55
N GLN A 32 -30.96 -13.26 27.91
CA GLN A 32 -31.24 -12.00 27.22
C GLN A 32 -30.05 -11.04 27.30
N LYS A 33 -29.50 -10.81 28.51
CA LYS A 33 -28.31 -9.96 28.68
C LYS A 33 -27.10 -10.45 27.89
N ILE A 34 -26.86 -11.76 27.85
CA ILE A 34 -25.75 -12.35 27.09
C ILE A 34 -26.00 -12.18 25.60
N THR A 35 -27.23 -12.39 25.12
CA THR A 35 -27.59 -12.24 23.71
C THR A 35 -27.48 -10.79 23.26
N GLU A 36 -27.92 -9.83 24.08
CA GLU A 36 -27.74 -8.40 23.82
C GLU A 36 -26.26 -8.02 23.75
N ARG A 37 -25.45 -8.47 24.70
CA ARG A 37 -24.00 -8.24 24.66
C ARG A 37 -23.35 -8.89 23.45
N TYR A 38 -23.76 -10.09 23.07
CA TYR A 38 -23.26 -10.77 21.88
C TYR A 38 -23.57 -9.96 20.62
N ASN A 39 -24.81 -9.50 20.46
CA ASN A 39 -25.22 -8.70 19.31
C ASN A 39 -24.48 -7.35 19.24
N ASP A 40 -24.31 -6.68 20.38
CA ASP A 40 -23.54 -5.43 20.46
C ASP A 40 -22.06 -5.66 20.10
N LEU A 41 -21.47 -6.77 20.56
CA LEU A 41 -20.09 -7.11 20.23
C LEU A 41 -19.92 -7.51 18.76
N ASP A 42 -20.88 -8.24 18.19
CA ASP A 42 -20.89 -8.65 16.78
C ASP A 42 -21.05 -7.43 15.85
N ASP A 43 -21.91 -6.46 16.19
CA ASP A 43 -22.05 -5.21 15.45
C ASP A 43 -20.74 -4.39 15.49
N LYS A 44 -20.14 -4.24 16.68
CA LYS A 44 -18.85 -3.57 16.84
C LYS A 44 -17.75 -4.26 16.06
N TYR A 45 -17.70 -5.59 16.10
CA TYR A 45 -16.71 -6.38 15.38
C TYR A 45 -16.85 -6.21 13.87
N LYS A 46 -18.07 -6.31 13.33
CA LYS A 46 -18.35 -6.10 11.91
C LYS A 46 -18.00 -4.68 11.46
N ARG A 47 -18.31 -3.67 12.26
CA ARG A 47 -17.94 -2.28 12.00
C ARG A 47 -16.42 -2.10 11.98
N ALA A 48 -15.71 -2.64 12.97
CA ALA A 48 -14.26 -2.59 13.04
C ALA A 48 -13.58 -3.28 11.84
N LEU A 49 -14.10 -4.43 11.40
CA LEU A 49 -13.62 -5.11 10.19
C LEU A 49 -13.81 -4.25 8.93
N ALA A 50 -14.99 -3.62 8.79
CA ALA A 50 -15.26 -2.74 7.66
C ALA A 50 -14.34 -1.51 7.65
N GLU A 51 -14.12 -0.89 8.81
CA GLU A 51 -13.18 0.24 8.95
C GLU A 51 -11.75 -0.16 8.61
N SER A 52 -11.30 -1.32 9.09
CA SER A 52 -9.96 -1.86 8.78
C SER A 52 -9.77 -2.08 7.28
N GLU A 53 -10.76 -2.68 6.61
CA GLU A 53 -10.67 -2.95 5.18
C GLU A 53 -10.74 -1.65 4.34
N ASN A 54 -11.57 -0.69 4.74
CA ASN A 54 -11.61 0.63 4.11
C ASN A 54 -10.29 1.39 4.30
N MET A 55 -9.70 1.33 5.49
CA MET A 55 -8.39 1.90 5.77
C MET A 55 -7.31 1.25 4.92
N ARG A 56 -7.30 -0.08 4.83
CA ARG A 56 -6.36 -0.84 3.99
C ARG A 56 -6.45 -0.40 2.52
N LYS A 57 -7.66 -0.33 1.96
CA LYS A 57 -7.88 0.13 0.57
C LYS A 57 -7.38 1.56 0.35
N ARG A 58 -7.69 2.47 1.27
CA ARG A 58 -7.22 3.86 1.21
C ARG A 58 -5.70 3.96 1.25
N LEU A 59 -5.06 3.22 2.15
CA LEU A 59 -3.60 3.21 2.29
C LEU A 59 -2.92 2.62 1.06
N MET A 60 -3.46 1.55 0.47
CA MET A 60 -2.94 1.00 -0.79
C MET A 60 -2.97 2.06 -1.90
N LYS A 61 -4.10 2.78 -2.05
CA LYS A 61 -4.19 3.88 -3.01
C LYS A 61 -3.16 4.98 -2.74
N GLN A 62 -3.00 5.41 -1.49
CA GLN A 62 -1.99 6.42 -1.12
C GLN A 62 -0.56 5.95 -1.38
N ILE A 63 -0.26 4.67 -1.17
CA ILE A 63 1.05 4.09 -1.47
C ILE A 63 1.31 4.14 -2.98
N ASP A 64 0.32 3.77 -3.80
CA ASP A 64 0.49 3.78 -5.26
C ASP A 64 0.62 5.21 -5.80
N GLU A 65 -0.18 6.16 -5.30
CA GLU A 65 -0.02 7.59 -5.58
C GLU A 65 1.39 8.08 -5.18
N ALA A 66 1.87 7.74 -3.98
CA ALA A 66 3.18 8.16 -3.50
C ALA A 66 4.34 7.60 -4.33
N LYS A 67 4.25 6.34 -4.77
CA LYS A 67 5.24 5.75 -5.70
C LYS A 67 5.28 6.54 -6.99
N LEU A 68 4.11 6.87 -7.53
CA LEU A 68 4.02 7.60 -8.78
C LEU A 68 4.62 9.00 -8.64
N PHE A 69 4.22 9.75 -7.61
CA PHE A 69 4.77 11.09 -7.36
C PHE A 69 6.30 11.08 -7.24
N GLY A 70 6.88 10.08 -6.56
CA GLY A 70 8.33 9.95 -6.45
C GLY A 70 9.04 9.68 -7.78
N ILE A 71 8.45 8.83 -8.63
CA ILE A 71 8.99 8.58 -9.98
C ILE A 71 8.84 9.83 -10.86
N GLN A 72 7.72 10.54 -10.74
CA GLN A 72 7.48 11.78 -11.50
C GLN A 72 8.49 12.88 -11.16
N SER A 73 8.82 13.09 -9.88
CA SER A 73 9.86 14.07 -9.49
C SER A 73 11.23 13.66 -10.02
N PHE A 74 11.59 12.38 -9.88
CA PHE A 74 12.85 11.86 -10.41
C PHE A 74 12.98 12.06 -11.93
N CYS A 75 11.92 11.79 -12.69
CA CYS A 75 11.92 12.00 -14.13
C CYS A 75 12.03 13.49 -14.52
N LYS A 76 11.45 14.40 -13.74
CA LYS A 76 11.62 15.85 -13.96
C LYS A 76 13.08 16.28 -13.77
N ASP A 77 13.70 15.85 -12.68
CA ASP A 77 15.11 16.15 -12.41
C ASP A 77 16.03 15.57 -13.50
N LEU A 78 15.72 14.37 -14.00
CA LEU A 78 16.48 13.73 -15.07
C LEU A 78 16.35 14.46 -16.42
N LEU A 79 15.15 14.97 -16.74
CA LEU A 79 14.91 15.79 -17.93
C LEU A 79 15.76 17.06 -17.93
N GLU A 80 15.87 17.72 -16.78
CA GLU A 80 16.70 18.91 -16.62
C GLU A 80 18.18 18.61 -16.91
N VAL A 81 18.71 17.49 -16.39
CA VAL A 81 20.08 17.05 -16.69
C VAL A 81 20.28 16.77 -18.18
N ALA A 82 19.29 16.15 -18.84
CA ALA A 82 19.35 15.89 -20.29
C ALA A 82 19.37 17.17 -21.11
N ASP A 83 18.58 18.17 -20.73
CA ASP A 83 18.54 19.47 -21.39
C ASP A 83 19.86 20.24 -21.19
N ILE A 84 20.47 20.18 -19.99
CA ILE A 84 21.79 20.76 -19.72
C ILE A 84 22.86 20.11 -20.58
N LEU A 85 22.88 18.79 -20.69
CA LEU A 85 23.84 18.06 -21.54
C LEU A 85 23.67 18.43 -23.02
N THR A 86 22.43 18.55 -23.49
CA THR A 86 22.11 19.00 -24.85
C THR A 86 22.61 20.44 -25.09
N SER A 87 22.50 21.31 -24.09
CA SER A 87 23.04 22.67 -24.16
C SER A 87 24.57 22.68 -24.20
N ALA A 88 25.22 21.83 -23.40
CA ALA A 88 26.67 21.71 -23.35
C ALA A 88 27.26 21.18 -24.67
N THR A 89 26.63 20.16 -25.29
CA THR A 89 27.08 19.61 -26.58
C THR A 89 26.91 20.62 -27.72
N LYS A 90 25.85 21.45 -27.69
CA LYS A 90 25.62 22.56 -28.64
C LYS A 90 26.57 23.73 -28.46
N SER A 91 26.95 24.02 -27.21
CA SER A 91 27.84 25.14 -26.87
C SER A 91 29.33 24.83 -27.07
N ALA A 92 29.66 23.57 -27.37
CA ALA A 92 31.05 23.16 -27.58
C ALA A 92 31.66 23.82 -28.83
N PRO A 93 32.87 24.38 -28.75
CA PRO A 93 33.54 25.03 -29.88
C PRO A 93 33.89 24.03 -30.97
N GLN A 94 33.16 24.09 -32.08
CA GLN A 94 33.31 23.19 -33.23
C GLN A 94 34.69 23.27 -33.89
N ASP A 95 35.37 24.41 -33.77
CA ASP A 95 36.72 24.60 -34.31
C ASP A 95 37.77 23.71 -33.64
N GLN A 96 37.53 23.29 -32.41
CA GLN A 96 38.42 22.40 -31.63
C GLN A 96 38.15 20.91 -31.91
N LEU A 97 37.08 20.58 -32.65
CA LEU A 97 36.72 19.21 -33.04
C LEU A 97 37.39 18.76 -34.35
N LYS A 98 38.05 19.67 -35.08
CA LYS A 98 38.73 19.36 -36.34
C LYS A 98 39.90 18.39 -36.10
N ASP A 99 40.03 17.42 -36.99
CA ASP A 99 41.08 16.39 -36.91
C ASP A 99 42.48 17.03 -36.80
N GLY A 100 43.20 16.68 -35.72
CA GLY A 100 44.56 17.15 -35.45
C GLY A 100 44.68 18.46 -34.66
N VAL A 101 43.59 19.18 -34.37
CA VAL A 101 43.64 20.43 -33.58
C VAL A 101 43.77 20.14 -32.09
N ASN A 102 42.87 19.32 -31.54
CA ASN A 102 42.90 18.92 -30.14
C ASN A 102 42.31 17.51 -29.94
N PRO A 103 43.08 16.45 -30.23
CA PRO A 103 42.59 15.07 -30.13
C PRO A 103 42.01 14.68 -28.75
N PRO A 104 42.59 15.10 -27.60
CA PRO A 104 41.98 14.87 -26.29
C PRO A 104 40.59 15.50 -26.13
N PHE A 105 40.39 16.70 -26.67
CA PHE A 105 39.10 17.39 -26.61
C PHE A 105 38.04 16.72 -27.49
N ALA A 106 38.40 16.31 -28.71
CA ALA A 106 37.51 15.57 -29.61
C ALA A 106 37.06 14.23 -28.98
N ASN A 107 37.97 13.50 -28.34
CA ASN A 107 37.64 12.26 -27.62
C ASN A 107 36.68 12.51 -26.44
N LEU A 108 36.90 13.57 -25.67
CA LEU A 108 35.99 13.95 -24.58
C LEU A 108 34.60 14.32 -25.11
N TYR A 109 34.52 15.11 -26.20
CA TYR A 109 33.27 15.46 -26.84
C TYR A 109 32.51 14.22 -27.33
N HIS A 110 33.20 13.27 -27.96
CA HIS A 110 32.59 12.00 -28.35
C HIS A 110 32.04 11.22 -27.15
N GLY A 111 32.78 11.15 -26.03
CA GLY A 111 32.28 10.55 -24.79
C GLY A 111 31.02 11.24 -24.25
N LEU A 112 30.97 12.57 -24.34
CA LEU A 112 29.83 13.37 -23.93
C LEU A 112 28.59 13.08 -24.81
N VAL A 113 28.75 13.04 -26.13
CA VAL A 113 27.68 12.70 -27.09
C VAL A 113 27.16 11.28 -26.89
N LEU A 114 28.05 10.32 -26.58
CA LEU A 114 27.63 8.96 -26.27
C LEU A 114 26.76 8.93 -25.01
N THR A 115 27.16 9.66 -23.96
CA THR A 115 26.42 9.76 -22.70
C THR A 115 25.06 10.44 -22.91
N GLU A 116 25.02 11.52 -23.69
CA GLU A 116 23.78 12.18 -24.13
C GLU A 116 22.85 11.19 -24.84
N SER A 117 23.36 10.39 -25.77
CA SER A 117 22.54 9.39 -26.50
C SER A 117 21.93 8.33 -25.59
N GLN A 118 22.66 7.90 -24.55
CA GLN A 118 22.15 6.91 -23.59
C GLN A 118 21.09 7.56 -22.69
N LEU A 119 21.31 8.81 -22.28
CA LEU A 119 20.35 9.55 -21.48
C LEU A 119 19.05 9.83 -22.25
N PHE A 120 19.11 10.09 -23.56
CA PHE A 120 17.91 10.22 -24.40
C PHE A 120 17.03 8.97 -24.42
N LYS A 121 17.62 7.76 -24.30
CA LYS A 121 16.83 6.52 -24.18
C LYS A 121 16.08 6.45 -22.86
N VAL A 122 16.71 6.88 -21.77
CA VAL A 122 16.07 6.93 -20.45
C VAL A 122 15.01 8.03 -20.40
N ARG A 123 15.24 9.17 -21.04
CA ARG A 123 14.27 10.26 -21.22
C ARG A 123 12.97 9.77 -21.86
N ALA A 124 13.05 8.95 -22.92
CA ALA A 124 11.86 8.41 -23.58
C ALA A 124 10.99 7.53 -22.65
N LEU A 125 11.61 6.81 -21.70
CA LEU A 125 10.88 6.05 -20.68
C LEU A 125 10.17 7.00 -19.68
N CYS A 126 10.84 8.08 -19.29
CA CYS A 126 10.24 9.09 -18.42
C CYS A 126 9.08 9.83 -19.08
N ASP A 127 9.16 10.14 -20.38
CA ASP A 127 8.04 10.75 -21.12
C ASP A 127 6.81 9.83 -21.13
N HIS A 128 6.98 8.52 -21.30
CA HIS A 128 5.87 7.57 -21.21
C HIS A 128 5.22 7.56 -19.81
N ILE A 129 6.01 7.66 -18.75
CA ILE A 129 5.49 7.68 -17.36
C ILE A 129 4.78 9.00 -17.05
N LEU A 130 5.30 10.13 -17.53
CA LEU A 130 4.73 11.46 -17.26
C LEU A 130 3.48 11.76 -18.09
N TYR A 131 3.43 11.34 -19.36
CA TYR A 131 2.35 11.72 -20.29
C TYR A 131 1.21 10.71 -20.38
N PHE A 132 1.43 9.41 -20.10
CA PHE A 132 0.38 8.39 -20.27
C PHE A 132 -0.59 8.30 -19.07
N GLU A 133 -0.20 8.77 -17.88
CA GLU A 133 -1.08 8.78 -16.69
C GLU A 133 -1.77 10.14 -16.44
N ASN A 134 -1.50 11.17 -17.25
CA ASN A 134 -2.13 12.49 -17.14
C ASN A 134 -3.26 12.72 -18.17
N PHE A 135 -3.68 11.70 -18.93
CA PHE A 135 -4.84 11.77 -19.81
C PHE A 135 -6.03 11.04 -19.16
N PRO A 136 -7.23 11.66 -19.09
CA PRO A 136 -8.42 11.06 -18.46
C PRO A 136 -8.89 9.79 -19.18
#